data_AF-A0A368H809-F1
#
_entry.id   AF-A0A368H809-F1
#
_cell.length_a   1.000
_cell.length_b   1.000
_cell.length_c   1.000
_cell.angle_alpha   90.00
_cell.angle_beta   90.00
_cell.angle_gamma   90.00
#
_symmetry.space_group_name_H-M   'P 1'
#
loop_
_entity.id
_entity.type
_entity.pdbx_description
1 polymer ?
#
loop_
_entity_poly.entity_id
_entity_poly.type
_entity_poly.pdbx_seq_one_letter_code
_entity_poly.pdbx_strand_id
1 'polypeptide(L)'
;MMLKVNRMDRMVSYPDMLMSNKELDYYHFHKNLILSADLPFPKLVDEIDRINSVNAYKSLLSIVNRSDVGTNSFDVNVHYDFNLNRIVIPSAALRAPFFGLHYPRAYNYGAIGYIIAREMLRGFDHRGAPVFLRFWIDFDAEGNFVNWLPGNKLENFTKRMSCLSEKVGKANANGKEVEDKSLDYIATSEGLKLAFKVNNTKVVHPIWHL
;
A
#
# COMPACT_ATOMS: atom_id res chain seq x y z
N MET A 1 3.43 -17.34 -6.96
CA MET A 1 3.05 -16.01 -7.47
C MET A 1 1.54 -15.85 -7.44
N MET A 2 0.77 -16.70 -8.14
CA MET A 2 -0.72 -16.63 -8.08
C MET A 2 -1.28 -16.73 -6.67
N LEU A 3 -0.70 -17.56 -5.79
CA LEU A 3 -1.13 -17.63 -4.39
C LEU A 3 -1.06 -16.27 -3.67
N LYS A 4 0.02 -15.52 -3.88
CA LYS A 4 0.21 -14.19 -3.29
C LYS A 4 -0.82 -13.19 -3.81
N VAL A 5 -1.09 -13.19 -5.13
CA VAL A 5 -2.15 -12.36 -5.72
C VAL A 5 -3.53 -12.74 -5.17
N ASN A 6 -3.84 -14.04 -5.09
CA ASN A 6 -5.15 -14.52 -4.65
C ASN A 6 -5.42 -14.24 -3.16
N ARG A 7 -4.37 -14.19 -2.34
CA ARG A 7 -4.44 -13.82 -0.92
C ARG A 7 -4.17 -12.34 -0.66
N MET A 8 -4.01 -11.54 -1.71
CA MET A 8 -3.80 -10.11 -1.56
C MET A 8 -5.08 -9.47 -1.04
N ASP A 9 -5.01 -8.96 0.19
CA ASP A 9 -6.14 -8.34 0.86
C ASP A 9 -6.33 -6.89 0.37
N ARG A 10 -7.50 -6.31 0.65
CA ARG A 10 -7.80 -4.93 0.32
C ARG A 10 -8.48 -4.23 1.49
N MET A 11 -8.03 -3.02 1.78
CA MET A 11 -8.71 -2.11 2.67
C MET A 11 -9.06 -0.84 1.89
N VAL A 12 -10.33 -0.45 1.98
CA VAL A 12 -10.91 0.65 1.21
C VAL A 12 -11.49 1.65 2.19
N SER A 13 -11.14 2.92 2.03
CA SER A 13 -11.59 4.04 2.85
C SER A 13 -10.95 4.13 4.24
N TYR A 14 -11.58 3.54 5.26
CA TYR A 14 -11.17 3.58 6.67
C TYR A 14 -11.49 2.23 7.35
N PRO A 15 -10.80 1.87 8.45
CA PRO A 15 -11.15 0.66 9.18
C PRO A 15 -12.50 0.83 9.90
N ASP A 16 -13.26 -0.26 10.00
CA ASP A 16 -14.58 -0.29 10.67
C ASP A 16 -14.53 0.21 12.11
N MET A 17 -13.38 0.08 12.76
CA MET A 17 -13.11 0.59 14.11
C MET A 17 -13.41 2.09 14.26
N LEU A 18 -13.19 2.90 13.20
CA LEU A 18 -13.51 4.34 13.23
C LEU A 18 -15.01 4.63 13.32
N MET A 19 -15.86 3.63 13.05
CA MET A 19 -17.32 3.75 13.15
C MET A 19 -17.87 3.38 14.52
N SER A 20 -17.01 2.96 15.47
CA SER A 20 -17.41 2.54 16.80
C SER A 20 -16.70 3.37 17.86
N ASN A 21 -17.43 4.29 18.53
CA ASN A 21 -16.88 5.09 19.64
C ASN A 21 -16.26 4.19 20.72
N LYS A 22 -16.87 3.04 21.02
CA LYS A 22 -16.37 2.09 22.01
C LYS A 22 -15.01 1.51 21.62
N GLU A 23 -14.84 1.14 20.36
CA GLU A 23 -13.57 0.57 19.88
C GLU A 23 -12.51 1.65 19.72
N LEU A 24 -12.90 2.85 19.28
CA LEU A 24 -12.03 4.02 19.20
C LEU A 24 -11.49 4.43 20.58
N ASP A 25 -12.37 4.48 21.59
CA ASP A 25 -12.02 4.75 22.99
C ASP A 25 -11.09 3.68 23.55
N TYR A 26 -11.37 2.42 23.24
CA TYR A 26 -10.50 1.32 23.63
C TYR A 26 -9.12 1.41 22.96
N TYR A 27 -9.07 1.70 21.66
CA TYR A 27 -7.83 1.71 20.88
C TYR A 27 -6.94 2.91 21.20
N HIS A 28 -7.48 4.14 21.20
CA HIS A 28 -6.70 5.37 21.36
C HIS A 28 -6.64 5.90 22.80
N PHE A 29 -7.73 5.79 23.55
CA PHE A 29 -7.92 6.57 24.78
C PHE A 29 -7.67 5.79 26.07
N HIS A 30 -7.66 4.46 25.99
CA HIS A 30 -6.97 3.59 26.96
C HIS A 30 -7.16 3.97 28.44
N LYS A 31 -8.36 4.39 28.88
CA LYS A 31 -8.71 4.91 30.23
C LYS A 31 -7.81 6.01 30.85
N ASN A 32 -6.65 6.34 30.28
CA ASN A 32 -5.56 7.06 30.93
C ASN A 32 -4.93 8.15 30.04
N LEU A 33 -5.51 8.48 28.88
CA LEU A 33 -5.08 9.62 28.08
C LEU A 33 -5.76 10.90 28.59
N ILE A 34 -4.99 11.86 29.09
CA ILE A 34 -5.51 13.13 29.63
C ILE A 34 -5.24 14.27 28.64
N LEU A 35 -6.21 14.56 27.79
CA LEU A 35 -6.18 15.75 26.93
C LEU A 35 -7.09 16.82 27.53
N SER A 36 -6.55 17.99 27.82
CA SER A 36 -7.31 19.17 28.25
C SER A 36 -6.85 20.39 27.48
N ALA A 37 -7.80 21.26 27.12
CA ALA A 37 -7.53 22.55 26.51
C ALA A 37 -6.68 23.46 27.42
N ASP A 38 -6.67 23.20 28.72
CA ASP A 38 -5.91 23.95 29.72
C ASP A 38 -4.44 23.50 29.84
N LEU A 39 -4.06 22.39 29.20
CA LEU A 39 -2.68 21.91 29.23
C LEU A 39 -1.79 22.74 28.31
N PRO A 40 -0.61 23.20 28.79
CA PRO A 40 0.41 23.77 27.92
C PRO A 40 0.83 22.77 26.83
N PHE A 41 1.12 23.26 25.63
CA PHE A 41 1.51 22.44 24.48
C PHE A 41 2.60 21.39 24.78
N PRO A 42 3.69 21.69 25.54
CA PRO A 42 4.68 20.66 25.88
C PRO A 42 4.10 19.48 26.66
N LYS A 43 3.19 19.75 27.63
CA LYS A 43 2.53 18.69 28.39
C LYS A 43 1.58 17.86 27.53
N LEU A 44 0.96 18.49 26.53
CA LEU A 44 0.12 17.78 25.56
C LEU A 44 0.95 16.79 24.74
N VAL A 45 2.11 17.22 24.25
CA VAL A 45 3.04 16.37 23.50
C VAL A 45 3.56 15.23 24.38
N ASP A 46 4.02 15.54 25.60
CA ASP A 46 4.51 14.54 26.55
C ASP A 46 3.47 13.44 26.82
N GLU A 47 2.19 13.82 26.94
CA GLU A 47 1.10 12.89 27.20
C GLU A 47 0.79 11.99 26.00
N ILE A 48 0.84 12.54 24.77
CA ILE A 48 0.69 11.77 23.53
C ILE A 48 1.85 10.79 23.37
N ASP A 49 3.10 11.25 23.55
CA ASP A 49 4.29 10.42 23.43
C ASP A 49 4.34 9.30 24.48
N ARG A 50 3.91 9.61 25.71
CA ARG A 50 3.77 8.62 26.78
C ARG A 50 2.79 7.52 26.40
N ILE A 51 1.60 7.86 25.89
CA ILE A 51 0.60 6.87 25.48
C ILE A 51 1.07 6.05 24.27
N ASN A 52 1.67 6.70 23.26
CA ASN A 52 2.28 6.00 22.12
C ASN A 52 3.33 4.99 22.57
N SER A 53 4.19 5.37 23.51
CA SER A 53 5.22 4.48 24.08
C SER A 53 4.59 3.29 24.81
N VAL A 54 3.58 3.53 25.67
CA VAL A 54 2.87 2.46 26.38
C VAL A 54 2.21 1.49 25.40
N ASN A 55 1.56 1.99 24.37
CA ASN A 55 0.91 1.16 23.34
C ASN A 55 1.95 0.36 22.54
N ALA A 56 3.08 0.96 22.18
CA ALA A 56 4.18 0.27 21.54
C ALA A 56 4.71 -0.89 22.41
N TYR A 57 4.95 -0.67 23.71
CA TYR A 57 5.41 -1.74 24.61
C TYR A 57 4.37 -2.84 24.81
N LYS A 58 3.08 -2.51 24.90
CA LYS A 58 1.99 -3.50 24.96
C LYS A 58 1.93 -4.35 23.70
N SER A 59 2.17 -3.73 22.54
CA SER A 59 2.11 -4.40 21.25
C SER A 59 3.10 -5.56 21.15
N LEU A 60 4.25 -5.46 21.82
CA LEU A 60 5.28 -6.51 21.87
C LEU A 60 4.80 -7.81 22.52
N LEU A 61 3.83 -7.74 23.43
CA LEU A 61 3.26 -8.89 24.13
C LEU A 61 1.97 -9.41 23.49
N SER A 62 1.39 -8.63 22.58
CA SER A 62 0.15 -8.99 21.91
C SER A 62 0.40 -9.70 20.58
N ILE A 63 -0.55 -10.54 20.16
CA ILE A 63 -0.56 -11.09 18.81
C ILE A 63 -0.85 -9.94 17.84
N VAL A 64 -0.11 -9.90 16.72
CA VAL A 64 -0.31 -8.90 15.68
C VAL A 64 -1.76 -8.91 15.21
N ASN A 65 -2.47 -7.80 15.43
CA ASN A 65 -3.81 -7.64 14.91
C ASN A 65 -3.73 -7.27 13.41
N ARG A 66 -4.00 -8.24 12.54
CA ARG A 66 -3.98 -8.03 11.09
C ARG A 66 -5.16 -7.20 10.58
N SER A 67 -6.19 -6.95 11.38
CA SER A 67 -7.27 -6.02 11.03
C SER A 67 -6.94 -4.57 11.39
N ASP A 68 -5.88 -4.33 12.16
CA ASP A 68 -5.43 -2.98 12.47
C ASP A 68 -4.80 -2.36 11.23
N VAL A 69 -5.25 -1.16 10.90
CA VAL A 69 -4.78 -0.41 9.74
C VAL A 69 -4.11 0.82 10.31
N GLY A 70 -2.78 0.73 10.49
CA GLY A 70 -1.92 1.83 10.93
C GLY A 70 -1.81 2.97 9.91
N THR A 71 -2.80 3.13 9.05
CA THR A 71 -2.85 4.14 7.99
C THR A 71 -3.84 5.23 8.37
N ASN A 72 -3.38 6.47 8.25
CA ASN A 72 -4.25 7.63 8.31
C ASN A 72 -5.25 7.63 7.13
N SER A 73 -6.55 7.52 7.42
CA SER A 73 -7.59 7.52 6.39
C SER A 73 -7.69 8.84 5.60
N PHE A 74 -7.05 9.91 6.09
CA PHE A 74 -6.93 11.19 5.42
C PHE A 74 -5.72 11.29 4.48
N ASP A 75 -4.85 10.27 4.42
CA ASP A 75 -3.76 10.22 3.45
C ASP A 75 -4.32 10.08 2.03
N VAL A 76 -3.75 10.80 1.07
CA VAL A 76 -4.17 10.74 -0.33
C VAL A 76 -3.50 9.59 -1.09
N ASN A 77 -2.52 8.92 -0.48
CA ASN A 77 -1.69 7.93 -1.14
C ASN A 77 -2.17 6.49 -0.94
N VAL A 78 -2.52 5.84 -2.06
CA VAL A 78 -2.68 4.38 -2.10
C VAL A 78 -1.30 3.73 -1.98
N HIS A 79 -1.21 2.69 -1.17
CA HIS A 79 0.05 1.96 -0.98
C HIS A 79 -0.19 0.46 -0.76
N TYR A 80 0.87 -0.32 -0.93
CA TYR A 80 0.91 -1.75 -0.62
C TYR A 80 1.60 -2.00 0.72
N ASP A 81 0.91 -2.69 1.63
CA ASP A 81 1.46 -3.22 2.87
C ASP A 81 1.91 -4.68 2.65
N PHE A 82 3.20 -4.88 2.75
CA PHE A 82 3.88 -6.15 2.55
C PHE A 82 3.74 -7.12 3.72
N ASN A 83 3.60 -6.63 4.95
CA ASN A 83 3.45 -7.49 6.14
C ASN A 83 2.07 -8.13 6.18
N LEU A 84 1.08 -7.49 5.54
CA LEU A 84 -0.29 -7.97 5.47
C LEU A 84 -0.66 -8.50 4.08
N ASN A 85 0.25 -8.37 3.09
CA ASN A 85 -0.04 -8.59 1.68
C ASN A 85 -1.35 -7.88 1.28
N ARG A 86 -1.44 -6.58 1.57
CA ARG A 86 -2.69 -5.79 1.48
C ARG A 86 -2.50 -4.53 0.65
N ILE A 87 -3.49 -4.19 -0.16
CA ILE A 87 -3.58 -2.87 -0.79
C ILE A 87 -4.43 -1.97 0.11
N VAL A 88 -3.91 -0.80 0.46
CA VAL A 88 -4.60 0.20 1.26
C VAL A 88 -4.99 1.36 0.36
N ILE A 89 -6.29 1.61 0.23
CA ILE A 89 -6.87 2.71 -0.54
C ILE A 89 -7.56 3.65 0.46
N PRO A 90 -6.90 4.70 0.94
CA PRO A 90 -7.50 5.60 1.93
C PRO A 90 -8.72 6.34 1.36
N SER A 91 -9.61 6.79 2.25
CA SER A 91 -10.80 7.56 1.86
C SER A 91 -10.43 8.83 1.08
N ALA A 92 -9.32 9.45 1.48
CA ALA A 92 -8.81 10.64 0.82
C ALA A 92 -8.25 10.44 -0.59
N ALA A 93 -7.99 9.20 -1.01
CA ALA A 93 -7.66 8.87 -2.40
C ALA A 93 -8.93 8.66 -3.27
N LEU A 94 -10.10 8.45 -2.65
CA LEU A 94 -11.38 8.16 -3.32
C LEU A 94 -12.22 9.42 -3.59
N ARG A 95 -11.56 10.53 -3.87
CA ARG A 95 -12.18 11.81 -4.20
C ARG A 95 -11.61 12.37 -5.50
N ALA A 96 -12.25 13.40 -6.03
CA ALA A 96 -11.71 14.16 -7.14
C ALA A 96 -10.30 14.71 -6.79
N PRO A 97 -9.34 14.70 -7.74
CA PRO A 97 -9.49 14.31 -9.14
C PRO A 97 -9.28 12.81 -9.41
N PHE A 98 -8.94 12.00 -8.41
CA PHE A 98 -8.52 10.61 -8.64
C PHE A 98 -9.68 9.63 -8.87
N PHE A 99 -10.83 9.89 -8.25
CA PHE A 99 -12.03 9.08 -8.39
C PHE A 99 -13.29 9.92 -8.35
N GLY A 100 -14.29 9.54 -9.15
CA GLY A 100 -15.63 10.11 -9.10
C GLY A 100 -16.67 9.09 -9.54
N LEU A 101 -17.76 8.95 -8.78
CA LEU A 101 -18.83 7.99 -9.08
C LEU A 101 -19.45 8.23 -10.47
N HIS A 102 -19.54 9.49 -10.88
CA HIS A 102 -20.11 9.90 -12.17
C HIS A 102 -19.07 10.11 -13.27
N TYR A 103 -17.79 9.84 -13.01
CA TYR A 103 -16.76 9.96 -14.04
C TYR A 103 -16.86 8.78 -15.02
N PRO A 104 -16.48 9.00 -16.31
CA PRO A 104 -16.36 7.89 -17.24
C PRO A 104 -15.49 6.79 -16.65
N ARG A 105 -15.87 5.52 -16.81
CA ARG A 105 -15.08 4.39 -16.30
C ARG A 105 -13.62 4.47 -16.72
N ALA A 106 -13.36 4.82 -17.98
CA ALA A 106 -12.02 5.01 -18.50
C ALA A 106 -11.19 6.02 -17.69
N TYR A 107 -11.82 7.09 -17.20
CA TYR A 107 -11.18 8.08 -16.35
C TYR A 107 -10.82 7.47 -14.98
N ASN A 108 -11.76 6.81 -14.29
CA ASN A 108 -11.49 6.16 -13.01
C ASN A 108 -10.41 5.05 -13.13
N TYR A 109 -10.43 4.27 -14.21
CA TYR A 109 -9.39 3.28 -14.47
C TYR A 109 -8.03 3.92 -14.75
N GLY A 110 -7.99 5.02 -15.52
CA GLY A 110 -6.74 5.73 -15.84
C GLY A 110 -6.16 6.51 -14.66
N ALA A 111 -7.02 7.04 -13.77
CA ALA A 111 -6.62 7.80 -12.59
C ALA A 111 -6.29 6.86 -11.42
N ILE A 112 -7.28 6.43 -10.65
CA ILE A 112 -7.07 5.59 -9.47
C ILE A 112 -6.76 4.11 -9.82
N GLY A 113 -7.32 3.57 -10.90
CA GLY A 113 -7.13 2.16 -11.26
C GLY A 113 -5.69 1.80 -11.59
N TYR A 114 -5.00 2.70 -12.30
CA TYR A 114 -3.57 2.62 -12.57
C TYR A 114 -2.74 2.62 -11.26
N ILE A 115 -3.06 3.51 -10.31
CA ILE A 115 -2.37 3.60 -9.02
C ILE A 115 -2.53 2.29 -8.23
N ILE A 116 -3.75 1.74 -8.16
CA ILE A 116 -4.03 0.45 -7.51
C ILE A 116 -3.18 -0.65 -8.16
N ALA A 117 -3.15 -0.71 -9.50
CA ALA A 117 -2.38 -1.71 -10.21
C ALA A 117 -0.85 -1.57 -9.98
N ARG A 118 -0.33 -0.34 -9.87
CA ARG A 118 1.06 -0.08 -9.49
C ARG A 118 1.36 -0.64 -8.09
N GLU A 119 0.50 -0.37 -7.11
CA GLU A 119 0.70 -0.88 -5.75
C GLU A 119 0.58 -2.41 -5.68
N MET A 120 -0.31 -3.03 -6.45
CA MET A 120 -0.35 -4.50 -6.58
C MET A 120 0.97 -5.08 -7.08
N LEU A 121 1.60 -4.42 -8.06
CA LEU A 121 2.85 -4.86 -8.66
C LEU A 121 4.05 -4.66 -7.73
N ARG A 122 3.99 -3.70 -6.79
CA ARG A 122 5.01 -3.53 -5.75
C ARG A 122 5.16 -4.75 -4.86
N GLY A 123 4.12 -5.56 -4.68
CA GLY A 123 4.22 -6.86 -4.00
C GLY A 123 5.16 -7.87 -4.68
N PHE A 124 5.58 -7.63 -5.92
CA PHE A 124 6.49 -8.49 -6.68
C PHE A 124 7.79 -7.79 -7.06
N ASP A 125 8.01 -6.58 -6.55
CA ASP A 125 9.18 -5.80 -6.88
C ASP A 125 10.46 -6.48 -6.33
N HIS A 126 11.48 -6.56 -7.21
CA HIS A 126 12.77 -7.18 -6.97
C HIS A 126 13.89 -6.22 -7.40
N ARG A 127 14.40 -5.44 -6.44
CA ARG A 127 15.58 -4.59 -6.62
C ARG A 127 16.84 -5.41 -6.35
N GLY A 128 17.51 -5.95 -7.37
CA GLY A 128 18.72 -6.80 -7.27
C GLY A 128 19.95 -6.19 -6.55
N ALA A 129 19.79 -5.60 -5.36
CA ALA A 129 20.82 -4.97 -4.56
C ALA A 129 21.35 -5.92 -3.47
N PRO A 130 22.64 -5.85 -3.11
CA PRO A 130 23.20 -6.68 -2.08
C PRO A 130 22.72 -6.23 -0.69
N VAL A 131 22.06 -7.16 0.01
CA VAL A 131 22.06 -7.38 1.47
C VAL A 131 21.40 -6.33 2.39
N PHE A 132 21.13 -5.07 1.99
CA PHE A 132 20.52 -4.09 2.92
C PHE A 132 19.24 -3.36 2.45
N LEU A 133 18.77 -3.59 1.22
CA LEU A 133 17.48 -3.08 0.74
C LEU A 133 16.52 -4.27 0.52
N ARG A 134 15.81 -4.64 1.60
CA ARG A 134 14.80 -5.71 1.68
C ARG A 134 13.84 -5.71 0.49
N PHE A 135 13.59 -6.89 -0.08
CA PHE A 135 12.80 -7.09 -1.28
C PHE A 135 11.34 -7.44 -0.95
N TRP A 136 10.37 -6.84 -1.63
CA TRP A 136 8.95 -7.19 -1.46
C TRP A 136 8.61 -8.59 -1.98
N ILE A 137 9.40 -9.10 -2.94
CA ILE A 137 9.27 -10.47 -3.44
C ILE A 137 9.61 -11.53 -2.40
N ASP A 138 10.37 -11.21 -1.35
CA ASP A 138 10.73 -12.17 -0.29
C ASP A 138 9.63 -12.34 0.76
N PHE A 139 8.55 -11.58 0.66
CA PHE A 139 7.36 -11.76 1.48
C PHE A 139 6.40 -12.73 0.79
N ASP A 140 5.97 -13.77 1.49
CA ASP A 140 5.01 -14.76 0.98
C ASP A 140 3.58 -14.19 0.90
N ALA A 141 2.59 -15.08 0.70
CA ALA A 141 1.19 -14.68 0.58
C ALA A 141 0.56 -14.28 1.93
N GLU A 142 1.24 -14.62 3.03
CA GLU A 142 0.87 -14.38 4.41
C GLU A 142 1.64 -13.19 5.00
N GLY A 143 2.55 -12.59 4.23
CA GLY A 143 3.39 -11.47 4.64
C GLY A 143 4.57 -11.88 5.53
N ASN A 144 4.99 -13.15 5.50
CA ASN A 144 6.20 -13.61 6.18
C ASN A 144 7.41 -13.45 5.27
N PHE A 145 8.55 -13.05 5.85
CA PHE A 145 9.82 -12.98 5.13
C PHE A 145 10.42 -14.40 4.98
N VAL A 146 10.17 -15.05 3.84
CA VAL A 146 10.60 -16.42 3.56
C VAL A 146 10.95 -16.58 2.08
N ASN A 147 11.91 -17.44 1.76
CA ASN A 147 12.18 -17.77 0.36
C ASN A 147 11.10 -18.74 -0.19
N TRP A 148 9.98 -18.19 -0.66
CA TRP A 148 8.84 -18.97 -1.16
C TRP A 148 8.87 -19.20 -2.69
N LEU A 149 9.79 -18.56 -3.41
CA LEU A 149 9.88 -18.66 -4.87
C LEU A 149 11.08 -19.54 -5.27
N PRO A 150 10.88 -20.61 -6.06
CA PRO A 150 11.97 -21.44 -6.57
C PRO A 150 13.03 -20.61 -7.32
N GLY A 151 14.31 -20.90 -7.09
CA GLY A 151 15.42 -20.10 -7.64
C GLY A 151 15.39 -19.92 -9.16
N ASN A 152 15.01 -20.96 -9.91
CA ASN A 152 14.84 -20.88 -11.36
C ASN A 152 13.71 -19.93 -11.80
N LYS A 153 12.64 -19.81 -11.01
CA LYS A 153 11.54 -18.87 -11.26
C LYS A 153 11.94 -17.46 -10.89
N LEU A 154 12.68 -17.29 -9.80
CA LEU A 154 13.24 -16.00 -9.40
C LEU A 154 14.20 -15.48 -10.47
N GLU A 155 15.14 -16.29 -10.93
CA GLU A 155 16.10 -15.91 -11.97
C GLU A 155 15.41 -15.47 -13.27
N ASN A 156 14.42 -16.25 -13.74
CA ASN A 156 13.63 -15.89 -14.91
C ASN A 156 12.83 -14.60 -14.71
N PHE A 157 12.30 -14.38 -13.51
CA PHE A 157 11.59 -13.15 -13.16
C PHE A 157 12.56 -11.95 -13.18
N THR A 158 13.71 -12.04 -12.51
CA THR A 158 14.74 -11.01 -12.47
C THR A 158 15.24 -10.64 -13.86
N LYS A 159 15.47 -11.62 -14.75
CA LYS A 159 15.84 -11.38 -16.15
C LYS A 159 14.80 -10.55 -16.90
N ARG A 160 13.51 -10.87 -16.74
CA ARG A 160 12.41 -10.12 -17.39
C ARG A 160 12.28 -8.70 -16.82
N MET A 161 12.38 -8.56 -15.50
CA MET A 161 12.32 -7.26 -14.83
C MET A 161 13.48 -6.35 -15.24
N SER A 162 14.69 -6.90 -15.36
CA SER A 162 15.87 -6.17 -15.86
C SER A 162 15.67 -5.67 -17.30
N CYS A 163 15.16 -6.53 -18.20
CA CYS A 163 14.84 -6.13 -19.58
C CYS A 163 13.80 -5.02 -19.64
N LEU A 164 12.76 -5.08 -18.79
CA LEU A 164 11.74 -4.05 -18.75
C LEU A 164 12.27 -2.75 -18.14
N SER A 165 13.09 -2.83 -17.10
CA SER A 165 13.77 -1.68 -16.50
C SER A 165 14.64 -0.95 -17.51
N GLU A 166 15.39 -1.66 -18.34
CA GLU A 166 16.22 -1.07 -19.39
C GLU A 166 15.40 -0.36 -20.47
N LYS A 167 14.21 -0.88 -20.81
CA LYS A 167 13.30 -0.26 -21.77
C LYS A 167 12.62 1.00 -21.21
N VAL A 168 12.27 0.98 -19.93
CA VAL A 168 11.50 2.06 -19.30
C VAL A 168 12.39 3.15 -18.70
N GLY A 169 13.57 2.78 -18.18
CA GLY A 169 14.54 3.67 -17.53
C GLY A 169 15.37 4.53 -18.49
N LYS A 170 15.05 4.54 -19.79
CA LYS A 170 15.59 5.50 -20.77
C LYS A 170 14.57 6.61 -20.99
N ALA A 171 14.55 7.58 -20.08
CA ALA A 171 13.74 8.78 -20.22
C ALA A 171 14.64 10.02 -20.34
N ASN A 172 14.43 10.81 -21.39
CA ASN A 172 15.05 12.12 -21.53
C ASN A 172 14.16 13.16 -20.85
N ALA A 173 14.60 13.67 -19.71
CA ALA A 173 14.00 14.83 -19.06
C ALA A 173 14.95 16.02 -19.20
N ASN A 174 14.50 17.11 -19.81
CA ASN A 174 15.27 18.36 -19.96
C ASN A 174 16.65 18.19 -20.63
N GLY A 175 16.76 17.28 -21.61
CA GLY A 175 18.01 17.04 -22.34
C GLY A 175 19.08 16.29 -21.54
N LYS A 176 18.74 15.76 -20.35
CA LYS A 176 19.56 14.81 -19.60
C LYS A 176 18.92 13.43 -19.66
N GLU A 177 19.73 12.43 -19.99
CA GLU A 177 19.35 11.04 -19.77
C GLU A 177 19.24 10.82 -18.27
N VAL A 178 18.01 10.57 -17.80
CA VAL A 178 17.78 10.14 -16.43
C VAL A 178 17.75 8.62 -16.48
N GLU A 179 18.84 8.00 -16.03
CA GLU A 179 18.95 6.54 -15.95
C GLU A 179 18.24 6.04 -14.67
N ASP A 180 16.92 6.22 -14.61
CA ASP A 180 16.12 5.74 -13.48
C ASP A 180 15.54 4.36 -13.81
N LYS A 181 16.29 3.33 -13.39
CA LYS A 181 15.90 1.92 -13.46
C LYS A 181 14.86 1.52 -12.40
N SER A 182 14.21 2.50 -11.76
CA SER A 182 13.26 2.26 -10.67
C SER A 182 12.12 1.34 -11.09
N LEU A 183 11.87 0.37 -10.23
CA LEU A 183 10.75 -0.56 -10.38
C LEU A 183 9.40 0.12 -10.18
N ASP A 184 9.38 1.34 -9.65
CA ASP A 184 8.18 2.17 -9.68
C ASP A 184 7.77 2.50 -11.12
N TYR A 185 8.70 2.69 -12.07
CA TYR A 185 8.32 2.88 -13.47
C TYR A 185 7.82 1.59 -14.14
N ILE A 186 8.32 0.44 -13.72
CA ILE A 186 7.82 -0.86 -14.18
C ILE A 186 6.40 -1.08 -13.66
N ALA A 187 6.20 -0.94 -12.35
CA ALA A 187 4.90 -0.98 -11.74
C ALA A 187 3.96 0.07 -12.35
N THR A 188 4.51 1.23 -12.74
CA THR A 188 3.76 2.29 -13.41
C THR A 188 3.25 1.85 -14.78
N SER A 189 4.17 1.42 -15.65
CA SER A 189 3.88 1.04 -17.03
C SER A 189 2.98 -0.19 -17.13
N GLU A 190 3.27 -1.25 -16.35
CA GLU A 190 2.44 -2.45 -16.32
C GLU A 190 1.12 -2.21 -15.58
N GLY A 191 1.11 -1.33 -14.57
CA GLY A 191 -0.11 -0.90 -13.90
C GLY A 191 -1.09 -0.20 -14.86
N LEU A 192 -0.57 0.69 -15.71
CA LEU A 192 -1.37 1.39 -16.73
C LEU A 192 -1.96 0.40 -17.75
N LYS A 193 -1.15 -0.56 -18.19
CA LYS A 193 -1.57 -1.63 -19.10
C LYS A 193 -2.63 -2.53 -18.48
N LEU A 194 -2.51 -2.88 -17.20
CA LEU A 194 -3.53 -3.64 -16.46
C LEU A 194 -4.83 -2.84 -16.35
N ALA A 195 -4.76 -1.57 -15.95
CA ALA A 195 -5.93 -0.69 -15.85
C ALA A 195 -6.65 -0.55 -17.21
N PHE A 196 -5.90 -0.36 -18.30
CA PHE A 196 -6.45 -0.30 -19.65
C PHE A 196 -7.11 -1.61 -20.09
N LYS A 197 -6.48 -2.76 -19.79
CA LYS A 197 -7.03 -4.08 -20.10
C LYS A 197 -8.36 -4.31 -19.37
N VAL A 198 -8.45 -3.95 -18.10
CA VAL A 198 -9.66 -4.11 -17.28
C VAL A 198 -10.79 -3.20 -17.78
N ASN A 199 -10.48 -1.96 -18.18
CA ASN A 199 -11.46 -1.05 -18.76
C ASN A 199 -12.12 -1.61 -20.04
N ASN A 200 -11.37 -2.40 -20.83
CA ASN A 200 -11.86 -2.99 -22.08
C ASN A 200 -12.56 -4.35 -21.92
N THR A 201 -12.45 -4.98 -20.76
CA THR A 201 -13.24 -6.17 -20.42
C THR A 201 -14.57 -5.77 -19.78
N LYS A 202 -15.67 -6.44 -20.13
CA LYS A 202 -16.93 -6.32 -19.39
C LYS A 202 -16.74 -6.87 -17.97
N VAL A 203 -16.31 -6.02 -17.04
CA VAL A 203 -16.19 -6.39 -15.62
C VAL A 203 -17.60 -6.53 -15.05
N VAL A 204 -17.97 -7.75 -14.66
CA VAL A 204 -19.31 -8.12 -14.17
C VAL A 204 -19.56 -7.61 -12.75
N HIS A 205 -18.51 -7.30 -11.98
CA HIS A 205 -18.58 -6.69 -10.65
C HIS A 205 -17.41 -5.72 -10.43
N PRO A 206 -17.59 -4.41 -10.64
CA PRO A 206 -16.57 -3.44 -10.25
C PRO A 206 -16.42 -3.43 -8.72
N ILE A 207 -15.19 -3.21 -8.23
CA ILE A 207 -14.83 -3.15 -6.80
C ILE A 207 -15.54 -1.98 -6.09
N TRP A 208 -16.17 -1.08 -6.86
CA TRP A 208 -16.82 0.15 -6.42
C TRP A 208 -18.26 -0.02 -5.88
N HIS A 209 -18.61 -1.19 -5.34
CA HIS A 209 -19.87 -1.33 -4.60
C HIS A 209 -19.69 -0.68 -3.21
N LEU A 210 -19.72 0.66 -3.19
CA LEU A 210 -19.93 1.51 -2.03
C LEU A 210 -21.40 1.98 -2.04
#